data_AF-A0AAW1MG86-F1
#
_entry.id   AF-A0AAW1MG86-F1
#
_cell.length_a   1.000
_cell.length_b   1.000
_cell.length_c   1.000
_cell.angle_alpha   90.00
_cell.angle_beta   90.00
_cell.angle_gamma   90.00
#
_symmetry.space_group_name_H-M   'P 1'
#
loop_
_entity.id
_entity.type
_entity.pdbx_description
1 polymer ?
#
loop_
_entity_poly.entity_id
_entity_poly.type
_entity_poly.pdbx_seq_one_letter_code
_entity_poly.pdbx_strand_id
1 'polypeptide(L)'
;MSVKMTRYKHADFTDDDSVGSVQLTEGINTSATHIRYHTGTSMWKRRSMLEKSLLVLVGTLLFVVVVLGMLLNSADRRIQDARTVHISSEYGKQQPCLNETCIHIASNILESMDSTVKPCDDFYAYACNGWIKKNPIPDGKTSWSTFFKLEQQNQLVIKHVLDQPIDTLKSKAEQKAKLYYESCLDLNETIENLGAKPMLDLLVKIGWTGGIFRKVTSPRRGVACRKQPAENASDHPE
;
A
#
# COMPACT_ATOMS: atom_id res chain seq x y z
N MET A 1 -5.53 26.24 -13.57
CA MET A 1 -4.17 25.77 -13.21
C MET A 1 -4.24 24.26 -13.10
N SER A 2 -3.61 23.53 -14.05
CA SER A 2 -3.71 22.07 -14.15
C SER A 2 -2.59 21.42 -13.33
N VAL A 3 -2.93 20.76 -12.23
CA VAL A 3 -1.95 20.01 -11.42
C VAL A 3 -1.74 18.65 -12.07
N LYS A 4 -0.56 18.42 -12.66
CA LYS A 4 -0.11 17.10 -13.12
C LYS A 4 0.24 16.26 -11.90
N MET A 5 -0.52 15.21 -11.63
CA MET A 5 -0.15 14.18 -10.65
C MET A 5 1.05 13.39 -11.17
N THR A 6 2.14 13.36 -10.40
CA THR A 6 3.33 12.57 -10.67
C THR A 6 3.00 11.08 -10.56
N ARG A 7 3.17 10.38 -11.69
CA ARG A 7 3.05 8.93 -11.85
C ARG A 7 3.99 8.22 -10.86
N TYR A 8 3.43 7.38 -9.99
CA TYR A 8 4.18 6.53 -9.08
C TYR A 8 5.05 5.56 -9.89
N LYS A 9 6.37 5.56 -9.65
CA LYS A 9 7.31 4.62 -10.28
C LYS A 9 7.02 3.22 -9.73
N HIS A 10 6.58 2.31 -10.60
CA HIS A 10 6.70 0.88 -10.32
C HIS A 10 8.19 0.53 -10.20
N ALA A 11 8.55 -0.18 -9.14
CA ALA A 11 9.81 -0.89 -9.07
C ALA A 11 9.64 -2.17 -9.90
N ASP A 12 10.21 -2.16 -11.09
CA ASP A 12 10.31 -3.34 -11.94
C ASP A 12 11.48 -4.18 -11.42
N PHE A 13 11.23 -5.44 -11.06
CA PHE A 13 12.28 -6.40 -10.77
C PHE A 13 12.84 -6.85 -12.12
N THR A 14 13.98 -6.28 -12.51
CA THR A 14 14.72 -6.74 -13.68
C THR A 14 15.38 -8.06 -13.34
N ASP A 15 14.84 -9.16 -13.86
CA ASP A 15 15.59 -10.40 -14.01
C ASP A 15 16.63 -10.18 -15.13
N ASP A 16 17.90 -10.13 -14.73
CA ASP A 16 19.05 -10.16 -15.61
C ASP A 16 19.13 -11.52 -16.30
N ASP A 17 18.81 -11.58 -17.59
CA ASP A 17 19.31 -12.60 -18.49
C ASP A 17 19.63 -11.97 -19.85
N SER A 18 20.85 -11.44 -19.96
CA SER A 18 21.46 -11.04 -21.23
C SER A 18 22.63 -11.95 -21.56
N VAL A 19 22.42 -12.92 -22.47
CA VAL A 19 23.33 -13.28 -23.57
C VAL A 19 22.44 -13.94 -24.64
N GLY A 20 22.32 -13.54 -25.90
CA GLY A 20 23.00 -12.58 -26.75
C GLY A 20 22.80 -13.13 -28.17
N SER A 21 22.03 -12.44 -29.02
CA SER A 21 22.09 -12.69 -30.46
C SER A 21 22.03 -11.36 -31.21
N VAL A 22 23.11 -11.12 -31.94
CA VAL A 22 23.44 -9.93 -32.69
C VAL A 22 22.52 -9.84 -33.90
N GLN A 23 21.79 -8.73 -34.03
CA GLN A 23 21.29 -8.27 -35.33
C GLN A 23 22.42 -7.56 -36.08
N LEU A 24 22.63 -7.93 -37.34
CA LEU A 24 23.21 -7.04 -38.34
C LEU A 24 22.21 -6.90 -39.50
N THR A 25 21.44 -5.82 -39.38
CA THR A 25 21.13 -4.82 -40.40
C THR A 25 21.05 -5.22 -41.87
N GLU A 26 19.86 -4.97 -42.38
CA GLU A 26 19.48 -4.67 -43.76
C GLU A 26 20.46 -3.73 -44.49
N GLY A 27 20.71 -4.03 -45.75
CA GLY A 27 21.48 -3.20 -46.67
C GLY A 27 21.32 -3.71 -48.10
N ILE A 28 20.14 -3.52 -48.68
CA ILE A 28 19.89 -3.72 -50.12
C ILE A 28 20.32 -2.45 -50.85
N ASN A 29 21.29 -2.57 -51.76
CA ASN A 29 21.33 -1.74 -52.97
C ASN A 29 21.77 -2.60 -54.16
N THR A 30 21.03 -2.39 -55.24
CA THR A 30 20.88 -3.22 -56.41
C THR A 30 22.15 -3.32 -57.27
N SER A 31 22.48 -4.52 -57.73
CA SER A 31 23.06 -4.69 -59.07
C SER A 31 22.76 -6.10 -59.57
N ALA A 32 22.11 -6.15 -60.73
CA ALA A 32 21.58 -7.34 -61.36
C ALA A 32 22.69 -8.31 -61.73
N THR A 33 22.61 -9.54 -61.23
CA THR A 33 23.17 -10.72 -61.89
C THR A 33 22.11 -11.80 -61.91
N HIS A 34 21.68 -12.14 -63.12
CA HIS A 34 20.66 -13.15 -63.39
C HIS A 34 21.26 -14.53 -63.08
N ILE A 35 21.01 -15.10 -61.89
CA ILE A 35 21.38 -16.47 -61.57
C ILE A 35 20.26 -17.38 -62.09
N ARG A 36 20.52 -18.08 -63.21
CA ARG A 36 19.67 -19.19 -63.69
C ARG A 36 19.72 -20.33 -62.67
N TYR A 37 18.65 -20.51 -61.90
CA TYR A 37 18.44 -21.77 -61.20
C TYR A 37 17.94 -22.81 -62.21
N HIS A 38 18.80 -23.78 -62.51
CA HIS A 38 18.37 -25.02 -63.14
C HIS A 38 17.37 -25.70 -62.21
N THR A 39 16.11 -25.73 -62.60
CA THR A 39 15.11 -26.64 -62.04
C THR A 39 15.44 -28.05 -62.50
N GLY A 40 15.59 -28.97 -61.54
CA GLY A 40 15.43 -30.41 -61.78
C GLY A 40 16.72 -31.22 -61.87
N THR A 41 17.32 -31.52 -60.71
CA THR A 41 17.62 -32.91 -60.35
C THR A 41 17.44 -33.07 -58.85
N SER A 42 16.75 -34.13 -58.43
CA SER A 42 16.60 -34.49 -57.02
C SER A 42 17.95 -34.49 -56.31
N MET A 43 18.09 -33.70 -55.23
CA MET A 43 19.30 -33.59 -54.39
C MET A 43 19.79 -34.94 -53.83
N TRP A 44 19.05 -36.03 -54.02
CA TRP A 44 19.40 -37.39 -53.61
C TRP A 44 20.32 -38.16 -54.56
N LYS A 45 20.54 -37.73 -55.81
CA LYS A 45 21.26 -38.58 -56.76
C LYS A 45 22.80 -38.53 -56.63
N ARG A 46 23.35 -37.56 -55.90
CA ARG A 46 24.81 -37.29 -55.82
C ARG A 46 25.48 -37.61 -54.47
N ARG A 47 24.72 -38.04 -53.47
CA ARG A 47 25.21 -38.27 -52.09
C ARG A 47 25.58 -39.73 -51.84
N SER A 48 26.65 -39.96 -51.09
CA SER A 48 27.13 -41.30 -50.72
C SER A 48 26.08 -42.04 -49.88
N MET A 49 26.12 -43.38 -49.82
CA MET A 49 25.14 -44.17 -49.06
C MET A 49 25.11 -43.81 -47.58
N LEU A 50 26.27 -43.44 -47.02
CA LEU A 50 26.40 -42.96 -45.65
C LEU A 50 25.72 -41.59 -45.45
N GLU A 51 25.90 -40.65 -46.38
CA GLU A 51 25.24 -39.34 -46.31
C GLU A 51 23.71 -39.43 -46.40
N LYS A 52 23.19 -40.35 -47.22
CA LYS A 52 21.74 -40.60 -47.30
C LYS A 52 21.21 -41.17 -45.99
N SER A 53 21.93 -42.13 -45.41
CA SER A 53 21.58 -42.71 -44.11
C SER A 53 21.61 -41.65 -43.01
N LEU A 54 22.66 -40.81 -42.97
CA LEU A 54 22.80 -39.72 -42.02
C LEU A 54 21.67 -38.68 -42.15
N LEU A 55 21.30 -38.29 -43.37
CA LEU A 55 20.22 -37.33 -43.60
C LEU A 55 18.85 -37.87 -43.18
N VAL A 56 18.60 -39.16 -43.38
CA VAL A 56 17.37 -39.82 -42.90
C VAL A 56 17.38 -39.86 -41.37
N LEU A 57 18.51 -40.20 -40.74
CA LEU A 57 18.62 -40.29 -39.28
C LEU A 57 18.51 -38.91 -38.59
N VAL A 58 19.11 -37.87 -39.17
CA VAL A 58 18.96 -36.49 -38.68
C VAL A 58 17.54 -36.00 -38.88
N GLY A 59 16.91 -36.31 -40.02
CA GLY A 59 15.52 -35.97 -40.28
C GLY A 59 14.55 -36.65 -39.31
N THR A 60 14.77 -37.93 -38.98
CA THR A 60 13.96 -38.65 -37.99
C THR A 60 14.20 -38.13 -36.58
N LEU A 61 15.44 -37.82 -36.19
CA LEU A 61 15.75 -37.20 -34.90
C LEU A 61 15.09 -35.83 -34.76
N LEU A 62 15.14 -34.97 -35.79
CA LEU A 62 14.47 -33.67 -35.78
C LEU A 62 12.96 -33.83 -35.67
N PHE A 63 12.37 -34.79 -36.38
CA PHE A 63 10.95 -35.08 -36.27
C PHE A 63 10.57 -35.55 -34.85
N VAL A 64 11.37 -36.42 -34.24
CA VAL A 64 11.17 -36.88 -32.86
C VAL A 64 11.28 -35.72 -31.87
N VAL A 65 12.25 -34.81 -32.02
CA VAL A 65 12.39 -33.60 -31.18
C VAL A 65 11.19 -32.67 -31.32
N VAL A 66 10.70 -32.46 -32.55
CA VAL A 66 9.52 -31.64 -32.81
C VAL A 66 8.26 -32.26 -32.19
N VAL A 67 8.08 -33.58 -32.33
CA VAL A 67 6.95 -34.30 -31.72
C VAL A 67 7.04 -34.26 -30.19
N LEU A 68 8.22 -34.48 -29.60
CA LEU A 68 8.45 -34.33 -28.16
C LEU A 68 8.15 -32.91 -27.69
N GLY A 69 8.58 -31.88 -28.43
CA GLY A 69 8.26 -30.48 -28.12
C GLY A 69 6.76 -30.19 -28.17
N MET A 70 6.03 -30.75 -29.15
CA MET A 70 4.57 -30.63 -29.21
C MET A 70 3.86 -31.39 -28.08
N LEU A 71 4.38 -32.56 -27.68
CA LEU A 71 3.85 -33.34 -26.55
C LEU A 71 4.10 -32.65 -25.21
N LEU A 72 5.28 -32.05 -25.02
CA LEU A 72 5.60 -31.28 -23.82
C LEU A 72 4.80 -29.97 -23.78
N ASN A 73 4.63 -29.27 -24.90
CA ASN A 73 3.79 -28.06 -24.96
C ASN A 73 2.29 -28.38 -24.74
N SER A 74 1.81 -29.53 -25.22
CA SER A 74 0.44 -29.97 -24.91
C SER A 74 0.27 -30.44 -23.46
N ALA A 75 1.35 -30.90 -22.81
CA ALA A 75 1.39 -31.12 -21.36
C ALA A 75 1.45 -29.80 -20.56
N ASP A 76 2.16 -28.78 -21.05
CA ASP A 76 2.26 -27.45 -20.43
C ASP A 76 0.95 -26.64 -20.52
N ARG A 77 0.20 -26.80 -21.63
CA ARG A 77 -1.17 -26.26 -21.71
C ARG A 77 -2.12 -26.83 -20.67
N ARG A 78 -1.90 -28.06 -20.18
CA ARG A 78 -2.67 -28.58 -19.04
C ARG A 78 -2.31 -27.89 -17.71
N ILE A 79 -1.14 -27.28 -17.60
CA ILE A 79 -0.70 -26.57 -16.38
C ILE A 79 -1.23 -25.12 -16.40
N GLN A 80 -1.33 -24.46 -17.56
CA GLN A 80 -1.94 -23.12 -17.64
C GLN A 80 -3.47 -23.14 -17.45
N ASP A 81 -4.17 -24.17 -17.90
CA ASP A 81 -5.61 -24.35 -17.57
C ASP A 81 -5.83 -24.69 -16.07
N ALA A 82 -4.78 -25.06 -15.34
CA ALA A 82 -4.83 -25.32 -13.90
C ALA A 82 -4.49 -24.09 -13.03
N ARG A 83 -4.07 -22.95 -13.63
CA ARG A 83 -3.71 -21.71 -12.88
C ARG A 83 -4.50 -20.48 -13.30
N THR A 84 -5.69 -20.66 -13.84
CA THR A 84 -6.78 -19.74 -13.53
C THR A 84 -7.62 -20.44 -12.47
N VAL A 85 -7.66 -19.89 -11.26
CA VAL A 85 -8.70 -20.27 -10.30
C VAL A 85 -10.00 -19.72 -10.87
N HIS A 86 -10.58 -20.46 -11.82
CA HIS A 86 -11.99 -20.37 -12.06
C HIS A 86 -12.62 -20.85 -10.77
N ILE A 87 -12.96 -19.90 -9.89
CA ILE A 87 -14.02 -20.10 -8.93
C ILE A 87 -15.25 -20.30 -9.79
N SER A 88 -15.46 -21.54 -10.23
CA SER A 88 -16.76 -22.06 -10.59
C SER A 88 -17.56 -22.03 -9.29
N SER A 89 -17.93 -20.82 -8.87
CA SER A 89 -19.02 -20.64 -7.94
C SER A 89 -20.16 -21.33 -8.63
N GLU A 90 -20.59 -22.43 -8.02
CA GLU A 90 -21.88 -23.00 -8.29
C GLU A 90 -22.88 -21.87 -8.05
N TYR A 91 -23.16 -21.07 -9.09
CA TYR A 91 -24.13 -19.99 -9.11
C TYR A 91 -25.54 -20.60 -9.16
N GLY A 92 -25.74 -21.65 -8.36
CA GLY A 92 -27.01 -22.26 -8.07
C GLY A 92 -27.62 -21.52 -6.90
N LYS A 93 -28.38 -20.46 -7.19
CA LYS A 93 -29.43 -19.92 -6.29
C LYS A 93 -29.03 -19.74 -4.80
N GLN A 94 -27.82 -19.29 -4.48
CA GLN A 94 -27.56 -18.84 -3.12
C GLN A 94 -28.22 -17.48 -2.95
N GLN A 95 -29.30 -17.43 -2.17
CA GLN A 95 -29.94 -16.17 -1.80
C GLN A 95 -28.93 -15.29 -1.04
N PRO A 96 -28.94 -13.96 -1.27
CA PRO A 96 -28.09 -13.06 -0.52
C PRO A 96 -28.41 -13.16 0.97
N CYS A 97 -27.40 -12.97 1.81
CA CYS A 97 -27.61 -12.86 3.24
C CYS A 97 -28.44 -11.59 3.55
N LEU A 98 -29.59 -11.75 4.22
CA LEU A 98 -30.51 -10.65 4.55
C LEU A 98 -30.66 -10.43 6.07
N ASN A 99 -29.73 -10.93 6.88
CA ASN A 99 -29.71 -10.57 8.29
C ASN A 99 -29.21 -9.12 8.49
N GLU A 100 -29.53 -8.55 9.64
CA GLU A 100 -29.16 -7.17 10.01
C GLU A 100 -27.66 -6.89 9.79
N THR A 101 -26.79 -7.78 10.27
CA THR A 101 -25.33 -7.65 10.12
C THR A 101 -24.89 -7.57 8.65
N CYS A 102 -25.42 -8.44 7.79
CA CYS A 102 -25.10 -8.47 6.36
C CYS A 102 -25.57 -7.19 5.66
N ILE A 103 -26.75 -6.70 6.00
CA ILE A 103 -27.28 -5.44 5.44
C ILE A 103 -26.40 -4.26 5.85
N HIS A 104 -26.01 -4.17 7.13
CA HIS A 104 -25.13 -3.10 7.61
C HIS A 104 -23.74 -3.13 6.94
N ILE A 105 -23.13 -4.31 6.82
CA ILE A 105 -21.82 -4.46 6.17
C ILE A 105 -21.92 -4.08 4.69
N ALA A 106 -22.95 -4.58 3.98
CA ALA A 106 -23.16 -4.26 2.57
C ALA A 106 -23.35 -2.75 2.36
N SER A 107 -24.13 -2.09 3.21
CA SER A 107 -24.32 -0.63 3.18
C SER A 107 -22.99 0.11 3.34
N ASN A 108 -22.19 -0.25 4.36
CA ASN A 108 -20.90 0.38 4.60
C ASN A 108 -19.91 0.22 3.44
N ILE A 109 -19.92 -0.95 2.78
CA ILE A 109 -19.12 -1.21 1.58
C ILE A 109 -19.59 -0.31 0.44
N LEU A 110 -20.88 -0.32 0.13
CA LEU A 110 -21.45 0.47 -0.97
C LEU A 110 -21.23 1.98 -0.78
N GLU A 111 -21.30 2.46 0.47
CA GLU A 111 -21.05 3.85 0.81
C GLU A 111 -19.60 4.29 0.63
N SER A 112 -18.66 3.35 0.72
CA SER A 112 -17.23 3.61 0.57
C SER A 112 -16.79 3.61 -0.89
N MET A 113 -17.55 2.92 -1.75
CA MET A 113 -17.27 2.74 -3.17
C MET A 113 -17.67 3.96 -4.02
N ASP A 114 -17.01 4.11 -5.17
CA ASP A 114 -17.32 5.08 -6.22
C ASP A 114 -17.49 4.33 -7.55
N SER A 115 -18.74 4.02 -7.90
CA SER A 115 -19.10 3.25 -9.09
C SER A 115 -18.89 4.00 -10.42
N THR A 116 -18.48 5.27 -10.37
CA THR A 116 -18.12 6.03 -11.58
C THR A 116 -16.73 5.67 -12.12
N VAL A 117 -15.89 5.06 -11.29
CA VAL A 117 -14.55 4.60 -11.65
C VAL A 117 -14.60 3.12 -12.02
N LYS A 118 -13.94 2.72 -13.11
CA LYS A 118 -13.86 1.28 -13.44
C LYS A 118 -12.84 0.60 -12.51
N PRO A 119 -13.19 -0.55 -11.90
CA PRO A 119 -12.30 -1.25 -10.96
C PRO A 119 -10.99 -1.74 -11.60
N CYS A 120 -11.00 -2.03 -12.91
CA CYS A 120 -9.80 -2.47 -13.64
C CYS A 120 -8.84 -1.31 -13.97
N ASP A 121 -9.31 -0.06 -13.92
CA ASP A 121 -8.50 1.12 -14.23
C ASP A 121 -7.83 1.67 -12.95
N ASP A 122 -8.62 1.83 -11.87
CA ASP A 122 -8.13 2.21 -10.55
C ASP A 122 -9.04 1.61 -9.46
N PHE A 123 -8.62 0.46 -8.92
CA PHE A 123 -9.39 -0.24 -7.90
C PHE A 123 -9.46 0.54 -6.58
N TYR A 124 -8.44 1.33 -6.24
CA TYR A 124 -8.43 2.11 -5.00
C TYR A 124 -9.46 3.23 -5.08
N ALA A 125 -9.48 3.97 -6.19
CA ALA A 125 -10.48 5.00 -6.43
C ALA A 125 -11.90 4.40 -6.44
N TYR A 126 -12.11 3.27 -7.12
CA TYR A 126 -13.40 2.56 -7.12
C TYR A 126 -13.83 2.10 -5.72
N ALA A 127 -12.92 1.58 -4.91
CA ALA A 127 -13.27 1.01 -3.61
C ALA A 127 -13.36 2.03 -2.47
N CYS A 128 -12.65 3.17 -2.57
CA CYS A 128 -12.43 4.06 -1.43
C CYS A 128 -12.85 5.52 -1.65
N ASN A 129 -13.05 6.00 -2.88
CA ASN A 129 -13.35 7.43 -3.09
C ASN A 129 -14.65 7.88 -2.42
N GLY A 130 -15.65 7.01 -2.31
CA GLY A 130 -16.88 7.32 -1.56
C GLY A 130 -16.58 7.58 -0.08
N TRP A 131 -15.69 6.79 0.51
CA TRP A 131 -15.22 6.98 1.89
C TRP A 131 -14.43 8.28 2.03
N ILE A 132 -13.48 8.54 1.13
CA ILE A 132 -12.63 9.75 1.15
C ILE A 132 -13.48 11.02 1.09
N LYS A 133 -14.49 11.07 0.21
CA LYS A 133 -15.41 12.22 0.09
C LYS A 133 -16.21 12.49 1.36
N LYS A 134 -16.60 11.44 2.08
CA LYS A 134 -17.40 11.54 3.32
C LYS A 134 -16.56 11.76 4.58
N ASN A 135 -15.26 11.52 4.52
CA ASN A 135 -14.37 11.52 5.69
C ASN A 135 -13.18 12.47 5.44
N PRO A 136 -13.40 13.80 5.43
CA PRO A 136 -12.30 14.76 5.37
C PRO A 136 -11.38 14.62 6.59
N ILE A 137 -10.12 15.01 6.44
CA ILE A 137 -9.15 14.96 7.54
C ILE A 137 -9.60 15.95 8.63
N PRO A 138 -9.88 15.48 9.86
CA PRO A 138 -10.28 16.36 10.95
C PRO A 138 -9.15 17.29 11.38
N ASP A 139 -9.51 18.43 12.00
CA ASP A 139 -8.54 19.36 12.56
C ASP A 139 -7.60 18.70 13.58
N GLY A 140 -6.33 19.12 13.57
CA GLY A 140 -5.30 18.55 14.43
C GLY A 140 -4.82 17.16 14.01
N LYS A 141 -5.31 16.58 12.91
CA LYS A 141 -4.80 15.35 12.32
C LYS A 141 -4.08 15.62 11.00
N THR A 142 -3.02 14.86 10.74
CA THR A 142 -2.27 14.92 9.48
C THR A 142 -2.75 13.90 8.46
N SER A 143 -3.48 12.88 8.91
CA SER A 143 -4.03 11.83 8.06
C SER A 143 -5.31 11.27 8.67
N TRP A 144 -6.16 10.69 7.82
CA TRP A 144 -7.42 10.10 8.23
C TRP A 144 -7.67 8.80 7.47
N SER A 145 -7.90 7.74 8.22
CA SER A 145 -8.13 6.39 7.68
C SER A 145 -9.11 5.63 8.57
N THR A 146 -9.56 4.47 8.09
CA THR A 146 -10.37 3.54 8.88
C THR A 146 -9.64 3.08 10.14
N PHE A 147 -8.32 2.92 10.11
CA PHE A 147 -7.50 2.59 11.28
C PHE A 147 -7.53 3.71 12.33
N PHE A 148 -7.38 4.98 11.91
CA PHE A 148 -7.48 6.11 12.84
C PHE A 148 -8.89 6.26 13.43
N LYS A 149 -9.94 5.98 12.65
CA LYS A 149 -11.31 5.97 13.15
C LYS A 149 -11.50 4.90 14.23
N LEU A 150 -10.99 3.69 13.99
CA LEU A 150 -11.03 2.59 14.96
C LEU A 150 -10.22 2.91 16.22
N GLU A 151 -9.01 3.47 16.06
CA GLU A 151 -8.16 3.89 17.18
C GLU A 151 -8.88 4.91 18.07
N GLN A 152 -9.54 5.92 17.48
CA GLN A 152 -10.32 6.89 18.26
C GLN A 152 -11.46 6.24 19.02
N GLN A 153 -12.19 5.30 18.39
CA GLN A 153 -13.24 4.55 19.08
C GLN A 153 -12.68 3.76 20.26
N ASN A 154 -11.52 3.12 20.10
CA ASN A 154 -10.84 2.41 21.19
C ASN A 154 -10.38 3.36 22.31
N GLN A 155 -9.84 4.54 21.96
CA GLN A 155 -9.46 5.54 22.94
C GLN A 155 -10.65 6.02 23.78
N LEU A 156 -11.84 6.15 23.17
CA LEU A 156 -13.07 6.48 23.91
C LEU A 156 -13.47 5.37 24.89
N VAL A 157 -13.35 4.10 24.49
CA VAL A 157 -13.60 2.96 25.38
C VAL A 157 -12.61 2.95 26.53
N ILE A 158 -11.31 3.13 26.25
CA ILE A 158 -10.26 3.19 27.28
C ILE A 158 -10.54 4.35 28.25
N LYS A 159 -10.86 5.53 27.72
CA LYS A 159 -11.25 6.69 28.54
C LYS A 159 -12.44 6.36 29.43
N HIS A 160 -13.49 5.76 28.88
CA HIS A 160 -14.68 5.39 29.65
C HIS A 160 -14.36 4.45 30.82
N VAL A 161 -13.43 3.50 30.63
CA VAL A 161 -12.98 2.58 31.68
C VAL A 161 -12.14 3.33 32.74
N LEU A 162 -11.24 4.22 32.33
CA LEU A 162 -10.37 4.96 33.24
C LEU A 162 -11.09 6.07 34.03
N ASP A 163 -12.20 6.58 33.48
CA ASP A 163 -13.08 7.56 34.14
C ASP A 163 -13.91 6.94 35.28
N GLN A 164 -14.01 5.60 35.37
CA GLN A 164 -14.75 4.94 36.45
C GLN A 164 -14.11 5.19 37.83
N PRO A 165 -14.87 5.14 38.96
CA PRO A 165 -14.31 5.29 40.30
C PRO A 165 -13.22 4.25 40.59
N ILE A 166 -12.15 4.64 41.28
CA ILE A 166 -10.99 3.76 41.53
C ILE A 166 -11.36 2.48 42.29
N ASP A 167 -12.39 2.55 43.14
CA ASP A 167 -12.89 1.43 43.93
C ASP A 167 -13.56 0.33 43.08
N THR A 168 -13.92 0.65 41.83
CA THR A 168 -14.47 -0.34 40.89
C THR A 168 -13.40 -1.19 40.23
N LEU A 169 -12.13 -0.77 40.32
CA LEU A 169 -10.98 -1.44 39.70
C LEU A 169 -10.47 -2.56 40.58
N LYS A 170 -10.33 -3.76 40.00
CA LYS A 170 -10.07 -5.00 40.74
C LYS A 170 -8.59 -5.22 41.00
N SER A 171 -7.74 -4.82 40.05
CA SER A 171 -6.30 -5.08 40.12
C SER A 171 -5.49 -3.83 40.48
N LYS A 172 -4.37 -4.02 41.19
CA LYS A 172 -3.40 -2.94 41.43
C LYS A 172 -2.85 -2.34 40.13
N ALA A 173 -2.81 -3.12 39.05
CA ALA A 173 -2.37 -2.64 37.74
C ALA A 173 -3.38 -1.65 37.14
N GLU A 174 -4.68 -1.96 37.19
CA GLU A 174 -5.74 -1.05 36.77
C GLU A 174 -5.73 0.25 37.60
N GLN A 175 -5.60 0.14 38.93
CA GLN A 175 -5.54 1.31 39.81
C GLN A 175 -4.35 2.22 39.46
N LYS A 176 -3.16 1.63 39.19
CA LYS A 176 -2.00 2.40 38.73
C LYS A 176 -2.23 3.07 37.37
N ALA A 177 -2.87 2.38 36.44
CA ALA A 177 -3.20 2.95 35.12
C ALA A 177 -4.15 4.15 35.26
N LYS A 178 -5.16 4.06 36.14
CA LYS A 178 -6.06 5.18 36.45
C LYS A 178 -5.34 6.35 37.11
N LEU A 179 -4.53 6.09 38.14
CA LEU A 179 -3.75 7.14 38.80
C LEU A 179 -2.80 7.84 37.82
N TYR A 180 -2.18 7.09 36.92
CA TYR A 180 -1.35 7.65 35.85
C TYR A 180 -2.18 8.52 34.89
N TYR A 181 -3.35 8.06 34.47
CA TYR A 181 -4.29 8.84 33.65
C TYR A 181 -4.69 10.16 34.33
N GLU A 182 -5.10 10.13 35.60
CA GLU A 182 -5.48 11.33 36.36
C GLU A 182 -4.31 12.29 36.56
N SER A 183 -3.08 11.77 36.75
CA SER A 183 -1.88 12.61 36.83
C SER A 183 -1.58 13.36 35.53
N CYS A 184 -1.99 12.81 34.38
CA CYS A 184 -1.83 13.45 33.08
C CYS A 184 -2.94 14.48 32.79
N LEU A 185 -4.16 14.23 33.26
CA LEU A 185 -5.25 15.22 33.19
C LEU A 185 -5.00 16.43 34.09
N ASP A 186 -4.25 16.22 35.18
CA ASP A 186 -3.79 17.25 36.11
C ASP A 186 -4.92 18.15 36.65
N LEU A 187 -5.91 17.52 37.28
CA LEU A 187 -7.08 18.20 37.84
C LEU A 187 -6.74 19.29 38.88
N ASN A 188 -5.52 19.29 39.43
CA ASN A 188 -5.05 20.23 40.44
C ASN A 188 -4.01 21.25 39.90
N GLU A 189 -3.83 21.34 38.58
CA GLU A 189 -2.89 22.27 37.90
C GLU A 189 -1.43 22.13 38.41
N THR A 190 -1.05 20.93 38.85
CA THR A 190 0.28 20.62 39.37
C THR A 190 1.36 20.79 38.31
N ILE A 191 1.08 20.44 37.05
CA ILE A 191 2.00 20.54 35.93
C ILE A 191 2.35 22.01 35.68
N GLU A 192 1.34 22.88 35.61
CA GLU A 192 1.54 24.33 35.40
C GLU A 192 2.24 24.98 36.59
N ASN A 193 1.90 24.57 37.82
CA ASN A 193 2.54 25.07 39.04
C ASN A 193 4.04 24.67 39.13
N LEU A 194 4.40 23.45 38.72
CA LEU A 194 5.78 22.97 38.71
C LEU A 194 6.59 23.54 37.53
N GLY A 195 5.94 23.83 36.40
CA GLY A 195 6.57 24.31 35.18
C GLY A 195 7.75 23.44 34.75
N ALA A 196 8.85 24.07 34.33
CA ALA A 196 10.04 23.35 33.84
C ALA A 196 10.89 22.68 34.93
N LYS A 197 10.56 22.86 36.23
CA LYS A 197 11.42 22.43 37.34
C LYS A 197 11.77 20.94 37.32
N PRO A 198 10.83 19.99 37.10
CA PRO A 198 11.15 18.56 37.08
C PRO A 198 12.16 18.20 35.99
N MET A 199 12.07 18.85 34.82
CA MET A 199 13.00 18.63 33.72
C MET A 199 14.37 19.23 34.03
N LEU A 200 14.44 20.44 34.60
CA LEU A 200 15.69 21.07 35.00
C LEU A 200 16.45 20.26 36.06
N ASP A 201 15.73 19.72 37.05
CA ASP A 201 16.32 18.87 38.09
C ASP A 201 16.90 17.57 37.47
N LEU A 202 16.20 16.99 36.48
CA LEU A 202 16.72 15.84 35.72
C LEU A 202 17.98 16.18 34.93
N LEU A 203 18.00 17.33 34.23
CA LEU A 203 19.16 17.79 33.47
C LEU A 203 20.40 17.98 34.35
N VAL A 204 20.21 18.53 35.56
CA VAL A 204 21.26 18.64 36.58
C VAL A 204 21.75 17.26 37.01
N LYS A 205 20.83 16.34 37.28
CA LYS A 205 21.15 14.98 37.71
C LYS A 205 21.96 14.19 36.68
N ILE A 206 21.67 14.36 35.39
CA ILE A 206 22.38 13.65 34.30
C ILE A 206 23.66 14.36 33.84
N GLY A 207 24.04 15.47 34.47
CA GLY A 207 25.28 16.19 34.15
C GLY A 207 25.21 17.03 32.87
N TRP A 208 24.01 17.31 32.34
CA TRP A 208 23.80 18.25 31.22
C TRP A 208 23.86 19.72 31.70
N THR A 209 24.74 20.02 32.65
CA THR A 209 25.00 21.38 33.16
C THR A 209 26.22 22.02 32.50
N GLY A 210 26.71 21.44 31.40
CA GLY A 210 27.75 22.02 30.56
C GLY A 210 27.31 23.32 29.87
N GLY A 211 27.45 24.45 30.55
CA GLY A 211 27.83 25.74 29.94
C GLY A 211 26.73 26.78 29.61
N ILE A 212 25.43 26.43 29.55
CA ILE A 212 24.43 27.38 28.99
C ILE A 212 23.43 27.95 30.02
N PHE A 213 23.29 27.35 31.21
CA PHE A 213 22.30 27.79 32.21
C PHE A 213 22.93 28.32 33.51
N ARG A 214 23.92 29.22 33.43
CA ARG A 214 24.23 30.08 34.58
C ARG A 214 23.21 31.23 34.63
N LYS A 215 22.26 31.11 35.57
CA LYS A 215 21.21 32.06 35.97
C LYS A 215 19.92 32.06 35.13
N VAL A 216 19.05 31.08 35.39
CA VAL A 216 17.61 31.35 35.53
C VAL A 216 17.27 31.43 37.02
N THR A 217 17.98 32.30 37.73
CA THR A 217 17.59 32.82 39.04
C THR A 217 17.44 34.33 38.90
N SER A 218 16.51 34.74 38.04
CA SER A 218 15.96 36.09 38.11
C SER A 218 14.58 35.98 38.75
N PRO A 219 14.29 36.67 39.86
CA PRO A 219 12.92 36.82 40.32
C PRO A 219 12.18 37.59 39.23
N ARG A 220 11.40 36.90 38.39
CA ARG A 220 10.52 37.59 37.45
C ARG A 220 9.55 38.40 38.28
N ARG A 221 9.71 39.72 38.25
CA ARG A 221 8.58 40.66 38.38
C ARG A 221 7.46 40.07 37.55
N GLY A 222 6.33 39.76 38.19
CA GLY A 222 5.19 39.17 37.54
C GLY A 222 4.82 39.96 36.30
N VAL A 223 5.04 39.37 35.13
CA VAL A 223 4.34 39.78 33.93
C VAL A 223 3.03 39.00 34.00
N ALA A 224 2.04 39.61 34.66
CA ALA A 224 0.67 39.16 34.52
C ALA A 224 0.34 39.16 33.03
N CYS A 225 0.01 38.01 32.46
CA CYS A 225 -0.73 37.96 31.21
C CYS A 225 -2.04 38.71 31.47
N ARG A 226 -2.08 39.99 31.10
CA ARG A 226 -3.30 40.79 31.11
C ARG A 226 -4.26 40.07 30.17
N LYS A 227 -5.32 39.46 30.71
CA LYS A 227 -6.50 39.06 29.93
C LYS A 227 -6.87 40.27 29.07
N GLN A 228 -6.81 40.13 27.75
CA GLN A 228 -7.49 41.08 26.87
C GLN A 228 -8.98 40.99 27.22
N PRO A 229 -9.65 42.12 27.50
CA PRO A 229 -11.09 42.12 27.65
C PRO A 229 -11.71 41.69 26.32
N ALA A 230 -12.72 40.81 26.39
CA ALA A 230 -13.56 40.50 25.26
C ALA A 230 -14.21 41.80 24.77
N GLU A 231 -13.82 42.26 23.58
CA GLU A 231 -14.62 43.25 22.85
C GLU A 231 -15.91 42.56 22.41
N ASN A 232 -17.02 43.08 22.94
CA ASN A 232 -18.36 42.84 22.42
C ASN A 232 -18.39 43.23 20.94
N ALA A 233 -18.48 42.25 20.04
CA ALA A 233 -18.97 42.47 18.69
C ALA A 233 -20.50 42.33 18.72
N SER A 234 -21.16 43.40 19.14
CA SER A 234 -22.57 43.65 18.86
C SER A 234 -22.69 44.24 17.46
N ASP A 235 -23.64 43.71 16.68
CA ASP A 235 -24.34 44.34 15.56
C ASP A 235 -23.55 44.91 14.38
N HIS A 236 -23.74 44.29 13.22
CA HIS A 236 -24.25 45.07 12.09
C HIS A 236 -25.36 44.33 11.31
N PRO A 237 -26.41 45.07 10.88
CA PRO A 237 -27.56 44.55 10.15
C PRO A 237 -27.36 44.63 8.62
N GLU A 238 -28.35 44.03 7.93
CA GLU A 238 -28.61 43.90 6.48
C GLU A 238 -28.02 42.69 5.76
#